data_AF-A0A367IMG1-F1
#
_entry.id   AF-A0A367IMG1-F1
#
_cell.length_a   1.000
_cell.length_b   1.000
_cell.length_c   1.000
_cell.angle_alpha   90.00
_cell.angle_beta   90.00
_cell.angle_gamma   90.00
#
_symmetry.space_group_name_H-M   'P 1'
#
loop_
_entity.id
_entity.type
_entity.pdbx_description
1 polymer ?
#
loop_
_entity_poly.entity_id
_entity_poly.type
_entity_poly.pdbx_seq_one_letter_code
_entity_poly.pdbx_strand_id
1 'polypeptide(L)'
;SSVSKKLGIKVLSDGTVQDLFRGIREQFESLVTGLSHSDLAAMSLGLSHSLSRYKLKFSPDKVDTMIVQAIALLDDLDKELNTYAMRCKEWYGWHFPEMNKIIVDNLAFAKVVKAMGYRTNAKDADLSAILPEELEAEVKEAAEISMGTEISEEDLQNIFGLCDQVITITEYRNQLYEYLKNRMNAIAPNLTALVGELVGARLISHAGSLMQLSKQPASTIQILGAEKALFRALKTKHNTPKYGLIYHASLVGQAGPKHKAKVARLLAAKTALALRVDALGETESNEVGADGRSKVEARID
;
A
#
# COMPACT_ATOMS: atom_id res chain seq x y z
N SER A 1 -35.29 21.08 -33.17
CA SER A 1 -33.96 21.28 -32.58
C SER A 1 -34.08 22.00 -31.24
N SER A 2 -33.22 21.71 -30.27
CA SER A 2 -33.16 22.39 -28.96
C SER A 2 -32.92 23.91 -29.09
N VAL A 3 -32.25 24.33 -30.17
CA VAL A 3 -32.01 25.75 -30.51
C VAL A 3 -33.30 26.46 -30.94
N SER A 4 -34.11 25.87 -31.81
CA SER A 4 -35.38 26.47 -32.26
C SER A 4 -36.38 26.63 -31.11
N LYS A 5 -36.41 25.67 -30.18
CA LYS A 5 -37.23 25.76 -28.95
C LYS A 5 -36.77 26.87 -27.99
N LYS A 6 -35.46 27.16 -27.92
CA LYS A 6 -34.91 28.18 -27.01
C LYS A 6 -34.94 29.60 -27.57
N LEU A 7 -34.75 29.77 -28.88
CA LEU A 7 -34.56 31.08 -29.50
C LEU A 7 -35.66 31.47 -30.49
N GLY A 8 -36.63 30.60 -30.77
CA GLY A 8 -37.73 30.87 -31.71
C GLY A 8 -37.31 30.95 -33.20
N ILE A 9 -36.04 30.70 -33.50
CA ILE A 9 -35.51 30.74 -34.87
C ILE A 9 -35.85 29.43 -35.60
N LYS A 10 -36.29 29.53 -36.86
CA LYS A 10 -36.51 28.36 -37.73
C LYS A 10 -35.16 27.82 -38.18
N VAL A 11 -34.86 26.57 -37.81
CA VAL A 11 -33.61 25.88 -38.18
C VAL A 11 -33.94 24.72 -39.11
N LEU A 12 -33.27 24.65 -40.26
CA LEU A 12 -33.34 23.56 -41.22
C LEU A 12 -32.19 22.58 -40.98
N SER A 13 -32.46 21.28 -41.01
CA SER A 13 -31.45 20.22 -40.80
C SER A 13 -31.68 19.06 -41.77
N ASP A 14 -31.70 19.40 -43.06
CA ASP A 14 -31.99 18.46 -44.14
C ASP A 14 -30.69 17.85 -44.72
N GLY A 15 -30.83 16.80 -45.52
CA GLY A 15 -29.70 16.09 -46.16
C GLY A 15 -28.86 16.98 -47.08
N THR A 16 -29.46 17.99 -47.72
CA THR A 16 -28.77 18.98 -48.56
C THR A 16 -27.76 19.84 -47.76
N VAL A 17 -27.95 19.99 -46.46
CA VAL A 17 -27.04 20.73 -45.57
C VAL A 17 -25.80 19.89 -45.24
N GLN A 18 -25.84 18.56 -45.39
CA GLN A 18 -24.68 17.70 -45.10
C GLN A 18 -23.55 17.90 -46.12
N ASP A 19 -23.89 18.03 -47.40
CA ASP A 19 -22.89 18.33 -48.45
C ASP A 19 -22.22 19.69 -48.21
N LEU A 20 -23.00 20.68 -47.74
CA LEU A 20 -22.49 21.98 -47.32
C LEU A 20 -21.51 21.85 -46.14
N PHE A 21 -21.89 21.11 -45.08
CA PHE A 21 -20.99 20.88 -43.93
C PHE A 21 -19.72 20.13 -44.31
N ARG A 22 -19.80 19.20 -45.27
CA ARG A 22 -18.64 18.49 -45.78
C ARG A 22 -17.68 19.42 -46.50
N GLY A 23 -18.18 20.26 -47.41
CA GLY A 23 -17.36 21.24 -48.12
C GLY A 23 -16.68 22.23 -47.17
N ILE A 24 -17.38 22.69 -46.14
CA ILE A 24 -16.82 23.58 -45.10
C ILE A 24 -15.71 22.88 -44.30
N ARG A 25 -15.86 21.59 -43.96
CA ARG A 25 -14.83 20.84 -43.23
C ARG A 25 -13.60 20.55 -44.07
N GLU A 26 -13.78 20.22 -45.35
CA GLU A 26 -12.68 19.97 -46.30
C GLU A 26 -11.87 21.25 -46.56
N GLN A 27 -12.52 22.42 -46.60
CA GLN A 27 -11.88 23.72 -46.83
C GLN A 27 -11.64 24.51 -45.54
N PHE A 28 -11.74 23.89 -44.37
CA PHE A 28 -11.68 24.59 -43.08
C PHE A 28 -10.36 25.36 -42.88
N GLU A 29 -9.26 24.84 -43.42
CA GLU A 29 -7.94 25.45 -43.39
C GLU A 29 -7.87 26.80 -44.13
N SER A 30 -8.62 26.94 -45.23
CA SER A 30 -8.66 28.21 -46.00
C SER A 30 -9.62 29.23 -45.37
N LEU A 31 -10.64 28.75 -44.65
CA LEU A 31 -11.67 29.56 -44.02
C LEU A 31 -11.21 30.23 -42.72
N VAL A 32 -10.29 29.60 -41.98
CA VAL A 32 -9.84 30.09 -40.67
C VAL A 32 -8.37 30.45 -40.71
N THR A 33 -8.09 31.73 -40.93
CA THR A 33 -6.73 32.27 -40.97
C THR A 33 -6.10 32.27 -39.58
N GLY A 34 -4.88 31.73 -39.45
CA GLY A 34 -4.09 31.76 -38.20
C GLY A 34 -4.06 30.47 -37.40
N LEU A 35 -4.70 29.39 -37.87
CA LEU A 35 -4.58 28.05 -37.29
C LEU A 35 -3.86 27.13 -38.29
N SER A 36 -2.74 26.56 -37.87
CA SER A 36 -2.06 25.55 -38.67
C SER A 36 -2.79 24.19 -38.58
N HIS A 37 -2.66 23.34 -39.59
CA HIS A 37 -3.23 21.97 -39.56
C HIS A 37 -2.70 21.15 -38.36
N SER A 38 -1.43 21.36 -37.98
CA SER A 38 -0.85 20.73 -36.79
C SER A 38 -1.54 21.16 -35.49
N ASP A 39 -1.93 22.44 -35.36
CA ASP A 39 -2.60 22.94 -34.16
C ASP A 39 -4.01 22.36 -34.04
N LEU A 40 -4.75 22.26 -35.16
CA LEU A 40 -6.07 21.65 -35.19
C LEU A 40 -6.02 20.14 -34.86
N ALA A 41 -5.01 19.43 -35.39
CA ALA A 41 -4.79 18.03 -35.05
C ALA A 41 -4.48 17.87 -33.55
N ALA A 42 -3.63 18.72 -32.98
CA ALA A 42 -3.31 18.70 -31.56
C ALA A 42 -4.53 19.01 -30.67
N MET A 43 -5.34 20.01 -31.05
CA MET A 43 -6.57 20.37 -30.33
C MET A 43 -7.62 19.26 -30.42
N SER A 44 -7.83 18.66 -31.59
CA SER A 44 -8.77 17.55 -31.76
C SER A 44 -8.35 16.30 -30.98
N LEU A 45 -7.04 16.01 -30.93
CA LEU A 45 -6.49 14.94 -30.10
C LEU A 45 -6.70 15.24 -28.60
N GLY A 46 -6.41 16.47 -28.16
CA GLY A 46 -6.63 16.92 -26.79
C GLY A 46 -8.09 16.78 -26.35
N LEU A 47 -9.02 17.24 -27.19
CA LEU A 47 -10.46 17.12 -26.97
C LEU A 47 -10.91 15.65 -26.96
N SER A 48 -10.37 14.83 -27.87
CA SER A 48 -10.69 13.41 -27.93
C SER A 48 -10.22 12.70 -26.66
N HIS A 49 -9.01 13.00 -26.18
CA HIS A 49 -8.51 12.49 -24.91
C HIS A 49 -9.34 12.97 -23.72
N SER A 50 -9.71 14.25 -23.65
CA SER A 50 -10.52 14.77 -22.53
C SER A 50 -11.92 14.16 -22.52
N LEU A 51 -12.56 14.05 -23.69
CA LEU A 51 -13.87 13.41 -23.82
C LEU A 51 -13.80 11.92 -23.45
N SER A 52 -12.75 11.23 -23.90
CA SER A 52 -12.54 9.82 -23.58
C SER A 52 -12.32 9.62 -22.09
N ARG A 53 -11.49 10.43 -21.44
CA ARG A 53 -11.29 10.41 -19.98
C ARG A 53 -12.58 10.74 -19.21
N TYR A 54 -13.38 11.68 -19.71
CA TYR A 54 -14.66 12.03 -19.10
C TYR A 54 -15.71 10.92 -19.27
N LYS A 55 -15.75 10.23 -20.40
CA LYS A 55 -16.66 9.10 -20.62
C LYS A 55 -16.21 7.86 -19.86
N LEU A 56 -14.90 7.58 -19.88
CA LEU A 56 -14.25 6.53 -19.09
C LEU A 56 -14.05 6.96 -17.63
N LYS A 57 -14.85 7.94 -17.14
CA LYS A 57 -14.82 8.48 -15.78
C LYS A 57 -14.46 7.35 -14.80
N PHE A 58 -13.23 7.42 -14.28
CA PHE A 58 -12.60 6.37 -13.47
C PHE A 58 -12.41 5.04 -14.21
N SER A 59 -11.22 4.82 -14.80
CA SER A 59 -10.76 3.44 -14.99
C SER A 59 -10.19 2.98 -13.65
N PRO A 60 -10.77 1.95 -13.00
CA PRO A 60 -10.27 1.42 -11.73
C PRO A 60 -8.82 0.91 -11.88
N ASP A 61 -8.46 0.46 -13.09
CA ASP A 61 -7.16 -0.12 -13.47
C ASP A 61 -5.95 0.82 -13.35
N LYS A 62 -6.14 2.13 -13.13
CA LYS A 62 -5.02 3.03 -12.84
C LYS A 62 -4.85 3.28 -11.34
N VAL A 63 -5.89 3.10 -10.55
CA VAL A 63 -5.86 3.39 -9.12
C VAL A 63 -5.21 2.23 -8.36
N ASP A 64 -5.39 1.00 -8.81
CA ASP A 64 -4.76 -0.21 -8.24
C ASP A 64 -3.24 -0.24 -8.45
N THR A 65 -2.72 0.31 -9.55
CA THR A 65 -1.26 0.44 -9.74
C THR A 65 -0.57 1.21 -8.62
N MET A 66 -1.24 2.22 -8.04
CA MET A 66 -0.72 2.97 -6.90
C MET A 66 -0.64 2.10 -5.63
N ILE A 67 -1.58 1.17 -5.44
CA ILE A 67 -1.54 0.21 -4.32
C ILE A 67 -0.32 -0.71 -4.46
N VAL A 68 -0.07 -1.23 -5.67
CA VAL A 68 1.07 -2.10 -5.95
C VAL A 68 2.40 -1.39 -5.63
N GLN A 69 2.53 -0.13 -6.04
CA GLN A 69 3.73 0.66 -5.72
C GLN A 69 3.83 0.98 -4.22
N ALA A 70 2.72 1.34 -3.56
CA ALA A 70 2.71 1.69 -2.15
C ALA A 70 3.11 0.50 -1.24
N ILE A 71 2.62 -0.72 -1.53
CA ILE A 71 3.00 -1.90 -0.73
C ILE A 71 4.44 -2.34 -0.99
N ALA A 72 4.92 -2.25 -2.24
CA ALA A 72 6.32 -2.53 -2.55
C ALA A 72 7.25 -1.55 -1.79
N LEU A 73 6.92 -0.26 -1.81
CA LEU A 73 7.65 0.76 -1.05
C LEU A 73 7.58 0.48 0.46
N LEU A 74 6.44 0.04 0.99
CA LEU A 74 6.31 -0.28 2.41
C LEU A 74 7.20 -1.47 2.82
N ASP A 75 7.24 -2.53 2.01
CA ASP A 75 8.12 -3.68 2.25
C ASP A 75 9.62 -3.29 2.13
N ASP A 76 9.97 -2.41 1.18
CA ASP A 76 11.34 -1.86 1.05
C ASP A 76 11.72 -0.99 2.26
N LEU A 77 10.82 -0.11 2.70
CA LEU A 77 11.03 0.74 3.89
C LEU A 77 11.23 -0.10 5.15
N ASP A 78 10.44 -1.16 5.37
CA ASP A 78 10.60 -2.02 6.54
C ASP A 78 11.99 -2.70 6.56
N LYS A 79 12.52 -3.08 5.38
CA LYS A 79 13.85 -3.66 5.25
C LYS A 79 14.96 -2.64 5.52
N GLU A 80 14.90 -1.48 4.86
CA GLU A 80 15.90 -0.43 5.01
C GLU A 80 15.90 0.16 6.43
N LEU A 81 14.73 0.35 7.04
CA LEU A 81 14.59 0.78 8.43
C LEU A 81 15.31 -0.19 9.36
N ASN A 82 15.15 -1.50 9.18
CA ASN A 82 15.87 -2.48 9.99
C ASN A 82 17.39 -2.41 9.77
N THR A 83 17.84 -2.23 8.53
CA THR A 83 19.27 -2.06 8.23
C THR A 83 19.84 -0.79 8.87
N TYR A 84 19.16 0.35 8.76
CA TYR A 84 19.58 1.60 9.40
C TYR A 84 19.55 1.51 10.92
N ALA A 85 18.54 0.87 11.50
CA ALA A 85 18.44 0.68 12.95
C ALA A 85 19.58 -0.19 13.48
N MET A 86 19.90 -1.31 12.83
CA MET A 86 21.04 -2.14 13.20
C MET A 86 22.36 -1.37 13.09
N ARG A 87 22.51 -0.56 12.04
CA ARG A 87 23.69 0.29 11.87
C ARG A 87 23.82 1.36 12.97
N CYS A 88 22.70 1.97 13.36
CA CYS A 88 22.65 2.93 14.46
C CYS A 88 23.02 2.27 15.81
N LYS A 89 22.54 1.04 16.04
CA LYS A 89 22.87 0.24 17.23
C LYS A 89 24.34 -0.13 17.30
N GLU A 90 24.94 -0.55 16.18
CA GLU A 90 26.37 -0.84 16.10
C GLU A 90 27.22 0.42 16.29
N TRP A 91 26.82 1.55 15.69
CA TRP A 91 27.59 2.79 15.75
C TRP A 91 27.58 3.40 17.16
N TYR A 92 26.41 3.55 17.77
CA TYR A 92 26.31 4.04 19.14
C TYR A 92 26.77 3.00 20.17
N GLY A 93 26.79 1.71 19.81
CA GLY A 93 27.29 0.62 20.66
C GLY A 93 28.76 0.74 21.03
N TRP A 94 29.57 1.51 20.28
CA TRP A 94 30.93 1.86 20.69
C TRP A 94 30.95 2.74 21.94
N HIS A 95 29.99 3.67 22.05
CA HIS A 95 29.87 4.55 23.20
C HIS A 95 29.08 3.91 24.34
N PHE A 96 28.01 3.17 24.05
CA PHE A 96 27.16 2.56 25.06
C PHE A 96 26.64 1.18 24.61
N PRO A 97 27.45 0.11 24.79
CA PRO A 97 27.13 -1.23 24.29
C PRO A 97 25.99 -1.92 25.08
N GLU A 98 25.83 -1.62 26.37
CA GLU A 98 24.81 -2.26 27.21
C GLU A 98 23.38 -1.90 26.77
N MET A 99 23.18 -0.69 26.22
CA MET A 99 21.88 -0.21 25.77
C MET A 99 21.25 -1.07 24.66
N ASN A 100 22.08 -1.69 23.80
CA ASN A 100 21.60 -2.57 22.73
C ASN A 100 20.94 -3.84 23.29
N LYS A 101 21.32 -4.28 24.50
CA LYS A 101 20.71 -5.45 25.15
C LYS A 101 19.42 -5.10 25.88
N ILE A 102 19.35 -3.90 26.45
CA ILE A 102 18.18 -3.43 27.23
C ILE A 102 17.05 -3.04 26.28
N ILE A 103 17.36 -2.25 25.23
CA ILE A 103 16.35 -1.71 24.32
C ILE A 103 16.29 -2.56 23.04
N VAL A 104 15.26 -3.41 22.96
CA VAL A 104 15.00 -4.22 21.75
C VAL A 104 14.39 -3.37 20.63
N ASP A 105 13.49 -2.44 20.96
CA ASP A 105 12.81 -1.61 19.96
C ASP A 105 13.76 -0.59 19.30
N ASN A 106 13.73 -0.58 17.97
CA ASN A 106 14.62 0.24 17.15
C ASN A 106 14.24 1.72 17.18
N LEU A 107 12.94 2.03 17.26
CA LEU A 107 12.45 3.40 17.30
C LEU A 107 12.76 4.02 18.66
N ALA A 108 12.44 3.32 19.75
CA ALA A 108 12.80 3.74 21.10
C ALA A 108 14.32 3.98 21.22
N PHE A 109 15.14 3.08 20.67
CA PHE A 109 16.60 3.24 20.68
C PHE A 109 17.06 4.56 20.05
N ALA A 110 16.57 4.88 18.83
CA ALA A 110 16.94 6.13 18.15
C ALA A 110 16.49 7.38 18.93
N LYS A 111 15.32 7.34 19.56
CA LYS A 111 14.81 8.46 20.38
C LYS A 111 15.62 8.64 21.67
N VAL A 112 16.02 7.55 22.31
CA VAL A 112 16.85 7.59 23.53
C VAL A 112 18.23 8.14 23.24
N VAL A 113 18.88 7.69 22.15
CA VAL A 113 20.17 8.25 21.71
C VAL A 113 20.06 9.76 21.54
N LYS A 114 18.99 10.26 20.91
CA LYS A 114 18.78 11.69 20.69
C LYS A 114 18.52 12.48 21.98
N ALA A 115 17.79 11.90 22.94
CA ALA A 115 17.47 12.56 24.21
C ALA A 115 18.65 12.57 25.19
N MET A 116 19.40 11.47 25.23
CA MET A 116 20.50 11.27 26.18
C MET A 116 21.82 11.88 25.67
N GLY A 117 22.16 11.65 24.40
CA GLY A 117 23.43 12.07 23.81
C GLY A 117 24.62 11.33 24.42
N TYR A 118 25.28 11.93 25.40
CA TYR A 118 26.40 11.31 26.11
C TYR A 118 25.94 10.53 27.34
N ARG A 119 26.72 9.52 27.74
CA ARG A 119 26.50 8.78 29.00
C ARG A 119 26.50 9.65 30.26
N THR A 120 27.30 10.72 30.28
CA THR A 120 27.34 11.67 31.40
C THR A 120 26.00 12.37 31.63
N ASN A 121 25.26 12.62 30.55
CA ASN A 121 23.96 13.27 30.56
C ASN A 121 22.80 12.30 30.85
N ALA A 122 23.08 11.01 31.08
CA ALA A 122 22.06 10.00 31.41
C ALA A 122 21.28 10.34 32.69
N LYS A 123 21.94 10.99 33.65
CA LYS A 123 21.36 11.30 34.97
C LYS A 123 20.30 12.40 34.88
N ASP A 124 20.55 13.39 34.02
CA ASP A 124 19.73 14.59 33.88
C ASP A 124 18.68 14.45 32.77
N ALA A 125 18.84 13.50 31.85
CA ALA A 125 17.89 13.23 30.79
C ALA A 125 16.60 12.58 31.33
N ASP A 126 15.46 13.17 30.96
CA ASP A 126 14.12 12.62 31.18
C ASP A 126 13.73 11.71 30.01
N LEU A 127 13.63 10.41 30.26
CA LEU A 127 13.32 9.39 29.25
C LEU A 127 11.88 8.83 29.39
N SER A 128 11.10 9.37 30.33
CA SER A 128 9.75 8.88 30.69
C SER A 128 8.75 8.93 29.53
N ALA A 129 8.95 9.85 28.57
CA ALA A 129 8.11 9.98 27.38
C ALA A 129 8.38 8.91 26.30
N ILE A 130 9.52 8.19 26.39
CA ILE A 130 10.00 7.28 25.34
C ILE A 130 9.98 5.83 25.83
N LEU A 131 10.36 5.60 27.10
CA LEU A 131 10.49 4.29 27.71
C LEU A 131 9.62 4.17 28.97
N PRO A 132 9.16 2.96 29.32
CA PRO A 132 8.63 2.64 30.64
C PRO A 132 9.68 2.88 31.74
N GLU A 133 9.23 3.23 32.95
CA GLU A 133 10.11 3.54 34.10
C GLU A 133 11.09 2.41 34.45
N GLU A 134 10.67 1.14 34.29
CA GLU A 134 11.54 -0.03 34.54
C GLU A 134 12.77 -0.04 33.62
N LEU A 135 12.57 0.21 32.32
CA LEU A 135 13.66 0.23 31.35
C LEU A 135 14.51 1.51 31.48
N GLU A 136 13.91 2.62 31.86
CA GLU A 136 14.65 3.86 32.12
C GLU A 136 15.65 3.71 33.28
N ALA A 137 15.22 3.09 34.38
CA ALA A 137 16.09 2.83 35.52
C ALA A 137 17.27 1.92 35.13
N GLU A 138 17.00 0.83 34.40
CA GLU A 138 18.04 -0.08 33.90
C GLU A 138 19.03 0.63 32.97
N VAL A 139 18.57 1.53 32.10
CA VAL A 139 19.44 2.31 31.20
C VAL A 139 20.32 3.27 32.00
N LYS A 140 19.80 3.92 33.04
CA LYS A 140 20.56 4.84 33.90
C LYS A 140 21.61 4.10 34.74
N GLU A 141 21.26 2.97 35.32
CA GLU A 141 22.21 2.10 36.04
C GLU A 141 23.31 1.57 35.10
N ALA A 142 22.93 1.11 33.91
CA ALA A 142 23.88 0.64 32.91
C ALA A 142 24.80 1.76 32.42
N ALA A 143 24.34 3.01 32.35
CA ALA A 143 25.16 4.14 31.95
C ALA A 143 26.29 4.44 32.95
N GLU A 144 26.07 4.23 34.26
CA GLU A 144 27.10 4.40 35.30
C GLU A 144 28.19 3.32 35.25
N ILE A 145 27.80 2.09 34.91
CA ILE A 145 28.70 0.91 34.92
C ILE A 145 29.29 0.64 33.52
N SER A 146 28.89 1.41 32.50
CA SER A 146 29.16 1.13 31.10
C SER A 146 30.65 1.07 30.76
N MET A 147 31.02 0.05 29.98
CA MET A 147 32.39 -0.15 29.47
C MET A 147 32.68 0.57 28.14
N GLY A 148 31.74 1.34 27.60
CA GLY A 148 31.93 1.99 26.31
C GLY A 148 33.02 3.07 26.30
N THR A 149 33.47 3.47 25.12
CA THR A 149 34.50 4.51 24.94
C THR A 149 33.87 5.90 24.88
N GLU A 150 34.63 6.95 25.15
CA GLU A 150 34.18 8.32 24.85
C GLU A 150 34.24 8.59 23.34
N ILE A 151 33.30 9.39 22.83
CA ILE A 151 33.18 9.74 21.42
C ILE A 151 33.29 11.25 21.24
N SER A 152 33.77 11.68 20.06
CA SER A 152 33.87 13.10 19.74
C SER A 152 32.48 13.72 19.49
N GLU A 153 32.37 15.05 19.60
CA GLU A 153 31.14 15.77 19.29
C GLU A 153 30.78 15.68 17.80
N GLU A 154 31.78 15.66 16.92
CA GLU A 154 31.58 15.48 15.47
C GLU A 154 30.95 14.11 15.16
N ASP A 155 31.44 13.05 15.80
CA ASP A 155 30.87 11.71 15.65
C ASP A 155 29.44 11.64 16.21
N LEU A 156 29.20 12.27 17.37
CA LEU A 156 27.87 12.30 17.97
C LEU A 156 26.85 13.02 17.08
N GLN A 157 27.22 14.14 16.45
CA GLN A 157 26.35 14.86 15.51
C GLN A 157 25.97 13.98 14.31
N ASN A 158 26.91 13.19 13.78
CA ASN A 158 26.63 12.25 12.69
C ASN A 158 25.68 11.12 13.14
N ILE A 159 25.85 10.61 14.36
CA ILE A 159 24.95 9.61 14.95
C ILE A 159 23.54 10.20 15.11
N PHE A 160 23.42 11.44 15.58
CA PHE A 160 22.13 12.14 15.65
C PHE A 160 21.48 12.30 14.28
N GLY A 161 22.27 12.65 13.26
CA GLY A 161 21.80 12.70 11.88
C GLY A 161 21.18 11.37 11.44
N LEU A 162 21.81 10.24 11.75
CA LEU A 162 21.26 8.92 11.45
C LEU A 162 19.98 8.61 12.27
N CYS A 163 19.95 8.97 13.56
CA CYS A 163 18.77 8.79 14.41
C CYS A 163 17.56 9.56 13.86
N ASP A 164 17.78 10.80 13.42
CA ASP A 164 16.73 11.63 12.82
C ASP A 164 16.18 11.05 11.53
N GLN A 165 17.05 10.47 10.69
CA GLN A 165 16.60 9.74 9.49
C GLN A 165 15.75 8.52 9.87
N VAL A 166 16.17 7.72 10.87
CA VAL A 166 15.39 6.56 11.33
C VAL A 166 14.01 6.98 11.84
N ILE A 167 13.94 8.04 12.65
CA ILE A 167 12.66 8.56 13.18
C ILE A 167 11.78 9.05 12.02
N THR A 168 12.32 9.88 11.12
CA THR A 168 11.58 10.43 9.97
C THR A 168 11.05 9.34 9.05
N ILE A 169 11.89 8.33 8.73
CA ILE A 169 11.49 7.18 7.91
C ILE A 169 10.37 6.38 8.59
N THR A 170 10.45 6.22 9.92
CA THR A 170 9.43 5.48 10.67
C THR A 170 8.08 6.22 10.69
N GLU A 171 8.10 7.54 10.84
CA GLU A 171 6.90 8.39 10.73
C GLU A 171 6.30 8.32 9.32
N TYR A 172 7.13 8.44 8.29
CA TYR A 172 6.69 8.31 6.89
C TYR A 172 6.10 6.93 6.61
N ARG A 173 6.69 5.86 7.15
CA ARG A 173 6.17 4.49 7.05
C ARG A 173 4.77 4.36 7.66
N ASN A 174 4.51 5.02 8.78
CA ASN A 174 3.17 5.05 9.40
C ASN A 174 2.17 5.85 8.57
N GLN A 175 2.57 7.00 8.02
CA GLN A 175 1.72 7.78 7.11
C GLN A 175 1.39 7.00 5.82
N LEU A 176 2.38 6.29 5.26
CA LEU A 176 2.19 5.45 4.08
C LEU A 176 1.24 4.27 4.37
N TYR A 177 1.33 3.69 5.56
CA TYR A 177 0.41 2.65 6.02
C TYR A 177 -1.03 3.16 6.11
N GLU A 178 -1.24 4.35 6.69
CA GLU A 178 -2.58 4.96 6.78
C GLU A 178 -3.13 5.33 5.39
N TYR A 179 -2.28 5.86 4.51
CA TYR A 179 -2.62 6.09 3.11
C TYR A 179 -3.07 4.80 2.41
N LEU A 180 -2.31 3.71 2.58
CA LEU A 180 -2.64 2.40 2.00
C LEU A 180 -3.97 1.88 2.53
N LYS A 181 -4.24 2.03 3.84
CA LYS A 181 -5.51 1.62 4.47
C LYS A 181 -6.70 2.38 3.87
N ASN A 182 -6.61 3.70 3.78
CA ASN A 182 -7.68 4.53 3.21
C ASN A 182 -7.91 4.20 1.74
N ARG A 183 -6.82 3.98 0.98
CA ARG A 183 -6.89 3.63 -0.44
C ARG A 183 -7.47 2.24 -0.67
N MET A 184 -7.11 1.26 0.15
CA MET A 184 -7.64 -0.10 0.02
C MET A 184 -9.14 -0.14 0.32
N ASN A 185 -9.60 0.57 1.35
CA ASN A 185 -11.04 0.68 1.65
C ASN A 185 -11.83 1.34 0.51
N ALA A 186 -11.23 2.28 -0.22
CA ALA A 186 -11.86 2.92 -1.37
C ALA A 186 -11.91 2.03 -2.63
N ILE A 187 -10.92 1.14 -2.82
CA ILE A 187 -10.83 0.31 -4.05
C ILE A 187 -11.47 -1.06 -3.88
N ALA A 188 -11.17 -1.75 -2.77
CA ALA A 188 -11.58 -3.13 -2.53
C ALA A 188 -12.08 -3.29 -1.08
N PRO A 189 -13.26 -2.71 -0.77
CA PRO A 189 -13.77 -2.76 0.58
C PRO A 189 -14.18 -4.16 1.03
N ASN A 190 -14.72 -5.02 0.15
CA ASN A 190 -15.13 -6.37 0.52
C ASN A 190 -13.91 -7.26 0.81
N LEU A 191 -12.84 -7.13 0.02
CA LEU A 191 -11.56 -7.77 0.28
C LEU A 191 -10.98 -7.35 1.63
N THR A 192 -11.01 -6.05 1.92
CA THR A 192 -10.50 -5.47 3.16
C THR A 192 -11.24 -6.02 4.37
N ALA A 193 -12.57 -6.08 4.31
CA ALA A 193 -13.39 -6.62 5.38
C ALA A 193 -13.03 -8.09 5.71
N LEU A 194 -12.69 -8.90 4.70
CA LEU A 194 -12.38 -10.32 4.85
C LEU A 194 -10.96 -10.60 5.34
N VAL A 195 -9.96 -10.06 4.66
CA VAL A 195 -8.55 -10.49 4.81
C VAL A 195 -7.71 -9.43 5.53
N GLY A 196 -8.19 -8.19 5.59
CA GLY A 196 -7.46 -7.02 6.07
C GLY A 196 -6.68 -6.31 4.97
N GLU A 197 -6.30 -5.07 5.24
CA GLU A 197 -5.72 -4.13 4.30
C GLU A 197 -4.36 -4.59 3.76
N LEU A 198 -3.46 -5.00 4.66
CA LEU A 198 -2.09 -5.41 4.31
C LEU A 198 -2.07 -6.68 3.46
N VAL A 199 -2.84 -7.69 3.87
CA VAL A 199 -2.87 -8.96 3.15
C VAL A 199 -3.57 -8.77 1.81
N GLY A 200 -4.64 -7.97 1.76
CA GLY A 200 -5.29 -7.56 0.51
C GLY A 200 -4.32 -6.87 -0.45
N ALA A 201 -3.53 -5.91 0.04
CA ALA A 201 -2.53 -5.20 -0.76
C ALA A 201 -1.46 -6.13 -1.33
N ARG A 202 -0.95 -7.07 -0.51
CA ARG A 202 0.03 -8.07 -0.97
C ARG A 202 -0.56 -9.02 -2.01
N LEU A 203 -1.82 -9.43 -1.88
CA LEU A 203 -2.50 -10.26 -2.89
C LEU A 203 -2.62 -9.53 -4.23
N ILE A 204 -3.01 -8.25 -4.21
CA ILE A 204 -3.12 -7.43 -5.42
C ILE A 204 -1.74 -7.21 -6.06
N SER A 205 -0.73 -6.88 -5.25
CA SER A 205 0.65 -6.69 -5.74
C SER A 205 1.22 -7.94 -6.40
N HIS A 206 1.02 -9.11 -5.78
CA HIS A 206 1.48 -10.37 -6.35
C HIS A 206 0.75 -10.73 -7.66
N ALA A 207 -0.52 -10.34 -7.81
CA ALA A 207 -1.27 -10.54 -9.05
C ALA A 207 -1.01 -9.47 -10.12
N GLY A 208 -0.47 -8.30 -9.74
CA GLY A 208 -0.16 -7.16 -10.60
C GLY A 208 -1.31 -6.16 -10.76
N SER A 209 -2.57 -6.60 -10.73
CA SER A 209 -3.76 -5.73 -10.75
C SER A 209 -4.94 -6.40 -10.07
N LEU A 210 -5.92 -5.59 -9.64
CA LEU A 210 -7.15 -6.12 -9.01
C LEU A 210 -7.94 -6.98 -10.01
N MET A 211 -8.02 -6.53 -11.26
CA MET A 211 -8.71 -7.27 -12.33
C MET A 211 -8.03 -8.60 -12.68
N GLN A 212 -6.71 -8.69 -12.56
CA GLN A 212 -6.01 -9.95 -12.80
C GLN A 212 -6.20 -10.91 -11.63
N LEU A 213 -6.24 -10.40 -10.40
CA LEU A 213 -6.53 -11.18 -9.20
C LEU A 213 -7.94 -11.77 -9.22
N SER A 214 -8.95 -11.00 -9.67
CA SER A 214 -10.35 -11.46 -9.73
C SER A 214 -10.58 -12.64 -10.69
N LYS A 215 -9.75 -12.75 -11.73
CA LYS A 215 -9.76 -13.87 -12.70
C LYS A 215 -9.17 -15.15 -12.12
N GLN A 216 -8.37 -15.08 -11.06
CA GLN A 216 -7.78 -16.27 -10.46
C GLN A 216 -8.84 -17.09 -9.71
N PRO A 217 -8.72 -18.43 -9.70
CA PRO A 217 -9.60 -19.28 -8.90
C PRO A 217 -9.21 -19.24 -7.43
N ALA A 218 -10.15 -19.60 -6.56
CA ALA A 218 -9.95 -19.63 -5.11
C ALA A 218 -8.77 -20.51 -4.67
N SER A 219 -8.50 -21.62 -5.37
CA SER A 219 -7.37 -22.50 -5.07
C SER A 219 -6.01 -21.84 -5.34
N THR A 220 -5.91 -20.98 -6.37
CA THR A 220 -4.71 -20.18 -6.63
C THR A 220 -4.54 -19.12 -5.57
N ILE A 221 -5.62 -18.40 -5.23
CA ILE A 221 -5.62 -17.37 -4.17
C ILE A 221 -5.18 -17.96 -2.82
N GLN A 222 -5.58 -19.20 -2.51
CA GLN A 222 -5.18 -19.91 -1.28
C GLN A 222 -3.66 -20.08 -1.13
N ILE A 223 -2.96 -20.37 -2.23
CA ILE A 223 -1.54 -20.74 -2.25
C ILE A 223 -0.64 -19.65 -2.86
N LEU A 224 -1.20 -18.46 -3.14
CA LEU A 224 -0.50 -17.32 -3.71
C LEU A 224 0.64 -16.87 -2.79
N GLY A 225 1.84 -16.67 -3.34
CA GLY A 225 3.09 -16.38 -2.62
C GLY A 225 3.86 -17.63 -2.12
N ALA A 226 3.30 -18.83 -2.25
CA ALA A 226 3.97 -20.10 -1.94
C ALA A 226 4.37 -20.90 -3.20
N GLU A 227 4.45 -20.25 -4.36
CA GLU A 227 4.67 -20.88 -5.68
C GLU A 227 5.97 -21.68 -5.72
N LYS A 228 7.05 -21.15 -5.14
CA LYS A 228 8.35 -21.85 -5.10
C LYS A 228 8.24 -23.19 -4.38
N ALA A 229 7.53 -23.23 -3.24
CA ALA A 229 7.30 -24.45 -2.49
C ALA A 229 6.32 -25.39 -3.21
N LEU A 230 5.27 -24.84 -3.81
CA LEU A 230 4.29 -25.56 -4.59
C LEU A 230 4.92 -26.28 -5.79
N PHE A 231 5.65 -25.56 -6.64
CA PHE A 231 6.30 -26.13 -7.82
C PHE A 231 7.39 -27.13 -7.47
N ARG A 232 8.11 -26.92 -6.36
CA ARG A 232 9.06 -27.90 -5.85
C ARG A 232 8.34 -29.20 -5.44
N ALA A 233 7.26 -29.11 -4.67
CA ALA A 233 6.49 -30.27 -4.21
C ALA A 233 5.86 -31.04 -5.37
N LEU A 234 5.32 -30.35 -6.38
CA LEU A 234 4.76 -30.99 -7.57
C LEU A 234 5.83 -31.76 -8.37
N LYS A 235 7.03 -31.18 -8.53
CA LYS A 235 8.15 -31.84 -9.22
C LYS A 235 8.63 -33.09 -8.48
N THR A 236 8.69 -33.04 -7.16
CA THR A 236 9.18 -34.15 -6.32
C THR A 236 8.08 -35.08 -5.82
N LYS A 237 6.83 -34.89 -6.26
CA LYS A 237 5.63 -35.61 -5.78
C LYS A 237 5.48 -35.61 -4.25
N HIS A 238 5.91 -34.53 -3.60
CA HIS A 238 5.72 -34.29 -2.18
C HIS A 238 4.41 -33.53 -1.90
N ASN A 239 4.05 -33.44 -0.61
CA ASN A 239 2.88 -32.68 -0.17
C ASN A 239 2.99 -31.20 -0.53
N THR A 240 1.94 -30.65 -1.12
CA THR A 240 1.85 -29.24 -1.48
C THR A 240 1.61 -28.34 -0.26
N PRO A 241 2.05 -27.08 -0.31
CA PRO A 241 1.74 -26.11 0.74
C PRO A 241 0.22 -25.88 0.83
N LYS A 242 -0.28 -25.73 2.06
CA LYS A 242 -1.73 -25.57 2.33
C LYS A 242 -2.20 -24.12 2.34
N TYR A 243 -1.28 -23.17 2.38
CA TYR A 243 -1.54 -21.73 2.45
C TYR A 243 -0.32 -20.96 1.91
N GLY A 244 -0.56 -19.76 1.38
CA GLY A 244 0.45 -18.78 1.01
C GLY A 244 0.31 -17.50 1.84
N LEU A 245 0.20 -16.35 1.18
CA LEU A 245 0.06 -15.02 1.80
C LEU A 245 -1.14 -14.92 2.74
N ILE A 246 -2.21 -15.68 2.47
CA ILE A 246 -3.43 -15.72 3.30
C ILE A 246 -3.17 -16.24 4.72
N TYR A 247 -2.03 -16.89 4.98
CA TYR A 247 -1.66 -17.32 6.32
C TYR A 247 -1.58 -16.17 7.33
N HIS A 248 -1.21 -14.97 6.88
CA HIS A 248 -1.09 -13.78 7.74
C HIS A 248 -2.43 -13.07 7.96
N ALA A 249 -3.53 -13.57 7.41
CA ALA A 249 -4.85 -13.02 7.68
C ALA A 249 -5.30 -13.32 9.12
N SER A 250 -5.95 -12.35 9.76
CA SER A 250 -6.40 -12.46 11.16
C SER A 250 -7.26 -13.70 11.41
N LEU A 251 -8.22 -13.99 10.52
CA LEU A 251 -9.13 -15.14 10.62
C LEU A 251 -8.40 -16.50 10.59
N VAL A 252 -7.28 -16.61 9.86
CA VAL A 252 -6.47 -17.84 9.82
C VAL A 252 -5.56 -17.93 11.04
N GLY A 253 -5.11 -16.79 11.55
CA GLY A 253 -4.30 -16.68 12.78
C GLY A 253 -5.04 -17.19 14.02
N GLN A 254 -6.34 -16.87 14.13
CA GLN A 254 -7.20 -17.29 15.25
C GLN A 254 -7.49 -18.79 15.27
N ALA A 255 -7.48 -19.46 14.11
CA ALA A 255 -7.80 -20.87 14.02
C ALA A 255 -6.68 -21.77 14.59
N GLY A 256 -7.06 -22.83 15.31
CA GLY A 256 -6.11 -23.83 15.80
C GLY A 256 -5.33 -24.54 14.68
N PRO A 257 -4.11 -25.04 14.92
CA PRO A 257 -3.17 -25.51 13.88
C PRO A 257 -3.73 -26.63 12.99
N LYS A 258 -4.61 -27.50 13.53
CA LYS A 258 -5.28 -28.56 12.76
C LYS A 258 -6.33 -28.02 11.77
N HIS A 259 -6.95 -26.89 12.10
CA HIS A 259 -8.07 -26.30 11.35
C HIS A 259 -7.63 -25.17 10.41
N LYS A 260 -6.44 -24.58 10.59
CA LYS A 260 -5.90 -23.49 9.76
C LYS A 260 -6.03 -23.74 8.25
N ALA A 261 -5.73 -24.96 7.78
CA ALA A 261 -5.84 -25.28 6.36
C ALA A 261 -7.29 -25.34 5.84
N LYS A 262 -8.25 -25.75 6.69
CA LYS A 262 -9.68 -25.75 6.35
C LYS A 262 -10.22 -24.32 6.28
N VAL A 263 -9.83 -23.50 7.26
CA VAL A 263 -10.19 -22.07 7.32
C VAL A 263 -9.57 -21.31 6.17
N ALA A 264 -8.29 -21.51 5.84
CA ALA A 264 -7.63 -20.88 4.71
C ALA A 264 -8.32 -21.19 3.37
N ARG A 265 -8.80 -22.43 3.17
CA ARG A 265 -9.57 -22.80 1.97
C ARG A 265 -10.92 -22.09 1.91
N LEU A 266 -11.63 -22.05 3.04
CA LEU A 266 -12.92 -21.36 3.14
C LEU A 266 -12.76 -19.86 2.91
N LEU A 267 -11.77 -19.25 3.55
CA LEU A 267 -11.43 -17.84 3.40
C LEU A 267 -11.09 -17.54 1.95
N ALA A 268 -10.19 -18.29 1.32
CA ALA A 268 -9.84 -18.07 -0.08
C ALA A 268 -11.05 -18.17 -1.03
N ALA A 269 -12.01 -19.06 -0.75
CA ALA A 269 -13.25 -19.15 -1.52
C ALA A 269 -14.14 -17.92 -1.37
N LYS A 270 -14.28 -17.39 -0.14
CA LYS A 270 -15.04 -16.15 0.12
C LYS A 270 -14.31 -14.91 -0.41
N THR A 271 -13.00 -14.86 -0.26
CA THR A 271 -12.14 -13.82 -0.81
C THR A 271 -12.24 -13.76 -2.34
N ALA A 272 -12.24 -14.90 -3.03
CA ALA A 272 -12.41 -14.93 -4.49
C ALA A 272 -13.76 -14.37 -4.94
N LEU A 273 -14.84 -14.61 -4.19
CA LEU A 273 -16.16 -14.04 -4.48
C LEU A 273 -16.17 -12.52 -4.23
N ALA A 274 -15.68 -12.09 -3.06
CA ALA A 274 -15.58 -10.68 -2.71
C ALA A 274 -14.72 -9.88 -3.72
N LEU A 275 -13.56 -10.43 -4.12
CA LEU A 275 -12.69 -9.82 -5.14
C LEU A 275 -13.38 -9.60 -6.48
N ARG A 276 -14.24 -10.53 -6.90
CA ARG A 276 -14.98 -10.38 -8.16
C ARG A 276 -16.07 -9.33 -8.05
N VAL A 277 -16.70 -9.21 -6.89
CA VAL A 277 -17.66 -8.13 -6.62
C VAL A 277 -16.94 -6.79 -6.56
N ASP A 278 -15.79 -6.69 -5.90
CA ASP A 278 -15.00 -5.45 -5.86
C ASP A 278 -14.47 -5.04 -7.24
N ALA A 279 -14.06 -6.01 -8.09
CA ALA A 279 -13.48 -5.71 -9.39
C ALA A 279 -14.50 -5.46 -10.51
N LEU A 280 -15.68 -6.09 -10.45
CA LEU A 280 -16.70 -6.06 -11.52
C LEU A 280 -18.03 -5.46 -11.08
N GLY A 281 -18.23 -5.23 -9.79
CA GLY A 281 -19.44 -4.64 -9.24
C GLY A 281 -19.49 -3.14 -9.49
N GLU A 282 -20.69 -2.63 -9.75
CA GLU A 282 -20.93 -1.19 -9.93
C GLU A 282 -21.18 -0.47 -8.59
N THR A 283 -21.35 -1.21 -7.50
CA THR A 283 -21.69 -0.70 -6.16
C THR A 283 -20.54 -0.88 -5.17
N GLU A 284 -20.13 0.20 -4.50
CA GLU A 284 -19.06 0.23 -3.50
C GLU A 284 -19.52 -0.26 -2.10
N SER A 285 -20.40 -1.26 -2.04
CA SER A 285 -20.95 -1.77 -0.76
C SER A 285 -20.06 -2.87 -0.14
N ASN A 286 -19.90 -2.84 1.19
CA ASN A 286 -19.07 -3.82 1.94
C ASN A 286 -19.85 -5.07 2.39
N GLU A 287 -21.11 -5.21 1.95
CA GLU A 287 -22.04 -6.22 2.47
C GLU A 287 -21.57 -7.65 2.21
N VAL A 288 -21.02 -7.91 1.01
CA VAL A 288 -20.54 -9.25 0.62
C VAL A 288 -19.33 -9.66 1.46
N GLY A 289 -18.43 -8.71 1.75
CA GLY A 289 -17.27 -8.92 2.60
C GLY A 289 -17.69 -9.19 4.05
N ALA A 290 -18.63 -8.41 4.59
CA ALA A 290 -19.14 -8.57 5.95
C ALA A 290 -19.89 -9.90 6.17
N ASP A 291 -20.80 -10.25 5.26
CA ASP A 291 -21.50 -11.55 5.28
C ASP A 291 -20.52 -12.72 5.11
N GLY A 292 -19.55 -12.56 4.20
CA GLY A 292 -18.47 -13.52 4.02
C GLY A 292 -17.65 -13.73 5.30
N ARG A 293 -17.35 -12.65 6.03
CA ARG A 293 -16.60 -12.69 7.28
C ARG A 293 -17.39 -13.40 8.38
N SER A 294 -18.64 -13.03 8.59
CA SER A 294 -19.52 -13.67 9.58
C SER A 294 -19.64 -15.18 9.32
N LYS A 295 -19.77 -15.60 8.06
CA LYS A 295 -19.80 -17.03 7.68
C LYS A 295 -18.49 -17.76 7.95
N VAL A 296 -17.34 -17.08 7.87
CA VAL A 296 -16.03 -17.67 8.19
C VAL A 296 -15.86 -17.76 9.71
N GLU A 297 -16.21 -16.71 10.44
CA GLU A 297 -16.15 -16.65 11.91
C GLU A 297 -17.05 -17.74 12.53
N ALA A 298 -18.30 -17.87 12.10
CA ALA A 298 -19.23 -18.91 12.54
C ALA A 298 -18.78 -20.35 12.24
N ARG A 299 -17.71 -20.53 11.45
CA ARG A 299 -17.12 -21.83 11.12
C ARG A 299 -15.78 -22.07 11.81
N ILE A 300 -15.19 -21.02 12.37
CA ILE A 300 -14.00 -21.07 13.22
C ILE A 300 -14.41 -21.46 14.65
N ASP A 301 -15.52 -20.89 15.13
CA ASP A 301 -16.22 -21.29 16.35
C ASP A 301 -16.74 -22.73 16.27
#